data_AF-D4ZAP6-F1
#
_entry.id   AF-D4ZAP6-F1
#
_cell.length_a   1.000
_cell.length_b   1.000
_cell.length_c   1.000
_cell.angle_alpha   90.00
_cell.angle_beta   90.00
_cell.angle_gamma   90.00
#
_symmetry.space_group_name_H-M   'P 1'
#
loop_
_entity.id
_entity.type
_entity.pdbx_description
1 polymer ?
#
loop_
_entity_poly.entity_id
_entity_poly.type
_entity_poly.pdbx_seq_one_letter_code
_entity_poly.pdbx_strand_id
1 'polypeptide(L)'
;MTHEINFQQTLTHDEQQILWDGIEQAISAKVGKTGRHDLCFLLRDDQGEILGGVQGNCDNWGWLWIDSLWVSESLRGQGLGKKLLYMIEDKAIALECTHSHLTSFTFQAADFYKNLGYSVFGELENYPLGHSRCWLKKELVTLSM
;
A
#
# COMPACT_ATOMS: atom_id res chain seq x y z
N MET A 1 -8.31 40.05 7.91
CA MET A 1 -8.29 38.66 8.41
C MET A 1 -6.86 38.34 8.79
N THR A 2 -6.65 37.83 10.01
CA THR A 2 -5.34 37.34 10.47
C THR A 2 -5.30 35.83 10.30
N HIS A 3 -4.20 35.31 9.77
CA HIS A 3 -3.94 33.88 9.66
C HIS A 3 -2.82 33.53 10.65
N GLU A 4 -2.90 32.38 11.30
CA GLU A 4 -1.91 31.88 12.26
C GLU A 4 -1.50 30.45 11.87
N ILE A 5 -0.24 30.10 12.11
CA ILE A 5 0.30 28.76 11.88
C ILE A 5 0.82 28.26 13.23
N ASN A 6 0.21 27.20 13.74
CA ASN A 6 0.56 26.61 15.03
C ASN A 6 1.08 25.19 14.83
N PHE A 7 2.10 24.82 15.60
CA PHE A 7 2.57 23.44 15.64
C PHE A 7 1.59 22.57 16.42
N GLN A 8 1.29 21.40 15.88
CA GLN A 8 0.50 20.36 16.53
C GLN A 8 1.15 19.00 16.31
N GLN A 9 1.24 18.20 17.36
CA GLN A 9 1.93 16.90 17.33
C GLN A 9 1.17 15.82 16.54
N THR A 10 -0.16 15.82 16.62
CA THR A 10 -1.04 14.83 15.97
C THR A 10 -2.32 15.49 15.49
N LEU A 11 -2.81 15.10 14.31
CA LEU A 11 -4.13 15.50 13.85
C LEU A 11 -5.19 14.55 14.41
N THR A 12 -6.37 15.09 14.71
CA THR A 12 -7.59 14.29 14.81
C THR A 12 -7.97 13.74 13.44
N HIS A 13 -8.85 12.75 13.40
CA HIS A 13 -9.36 12.21 12.14
C HIS A 13 -10.02 13.29 11.28
N ASP A 14 -10.82 14.16 11.90
CA ASP A 14 -11.53 15.24 11.20
C ASP A 14 -10.56 16.28 10.62
N GLU A 15 -9.52 16.68 11.36
CA GLU A 15 -8.49 17.59 10.83
C GLU A 15 -7.71 16.96 9.68
N GLN A 16 -7.38 15.67 9.78
CA GLN A 16 -6.74 14.95 8.69
C GLN A 16 -7.65 14.89 7.45
N GLN A 17 -8.95 14.67 7.65
CA GLN A 17 -9.93 14.67 6.57
C GLN A 17 -10.04 16.04 5.88
N ILE A 18 -10.06 17.14 6.65
CA ILE A 18 -10.09 18.50 6.09
C ILE A 18 -8.89 18.75 5.17
N LEU A 19 -7.69 18.31 5.56
CA LEU A 19 -6.51 18.43 4.71
C LEU A 19 -6.62 17.60 3.43
N TRP A 20 -7.11 16.35 3.54
CA TRP A 20 -7.33 15.49 2.37
C TRP A 20 -8.35 16.08 1.41
N ASP A 21 -9.51 16.52 1.90
CA ASP A 21 -10.57 17.11 1.08
C ASP A 21 -10.08 18.37 0.36
N GLY A 22 -9.30 19.21 1.04
CA GLY A 22 -8.70 20.40 0.45
C GLY A 22 -7.75 20.08 -0.70
N ILE A 23 -6.91 19.03 -0.55
CA ILE A 23 -6.02 18.55 -1.61
C ILE A 23 -6.84 17.99 -2.77
N GLU A 24 -7.80 17.09 -2.50
CA GLU A 24 -8.65 16.49 -3.54
C GLU A 24 -9.40 17.54 -4.33
N GLN A 25 -10.00 18.52 -3.66
CA GLN A 25 -10.71 19.62 -4.31
C GLN A 25 -9.77 20.42 -5.22
N ALA A 26 -8.56 20.74 -4.76
CA ALA A 26 -7.58 21.54 -5.51
C ALA A 26 -7.01 20.82 -6.74
N ILE A 27 -6.89 19.49 -6.72
CA ILE A 27 -6.31 18.71 -7.82
C ILE A 27 -7.36 18.14 -8.77
N SER A 28 -8.60 17.96 -8.32
CA SER A 28 -9.65 17.27 -9.08
C SER A 28 -9.90 17.86 -10.48
N ALA A 29 -9.79 19.17 -10.64
CA ALA A 29 -9.94 19.85 -11.93
C ALA A 29 -8.83 19.51 -12.94
N LYS A 30 -7.66 19.05 -12.46
CA LYS A 30 -6.49 18.73 -13.29
C LYS A 30 -6.43 17.26 -13.67
N VAL A 31 -6.73 16.38 -12.71
CA VAL A 31 -6.47 14.94 -12.82
C VAL A 31 -7.72 14.07 -12.64
N GLY A 32 -8.89 14.71 -12.54
CA GLY A 32 -10.15 14.04 -12.22
C GLY A 32 -10.25 13.70 -10.73
N LYS A 33 -11.32 13.02 -10.34
CA LYS A 33 -11.42 12.47 -8.98
C LYS A 33 -10.37 11.39 -8.81
N THR A 34 -9.48 11.57 -7.84
CA THR A 34 -8.48 10.58 -7.43
C THR A 34 -9.15 9.26 -7.08
N GLY A 35 -10.21 9.31 -6.26
CA GLY A 35 -10.85 8.12 -5.69
C GLY A 35 -9.91 7.40 -4.73
N ARG A 36 -10.46 6.89 -3.62
CA ARG A 36 -9.73 6.04 -2.70
C ARG A 36 -10.62 4.88 -2.30
N HIS A 37 -10.21 3.69 -2.68
CA HIS A 37 -10.91 2.45 -2.36
C HIS A 37 -10.01 1.58 -1.49
N ASP A 38 -10.17 1.67 -0.17
CA ASP A 38 -9.37 0.88 0.77
C ASP A 38 -9.69 -0.62 0.62
N LEU A 39 -8.64 -1.43 0.59
CA LEU A 39 -8.69 -2.89 0.51
C LEU A 39 -7.95 -3.48 1.70
N CYS A 40 -8.55 -4.49 2.34
CA CYS A 40 -7.94 -5.16 3.48
C CYS A 40 -8.32 -6.64 3.52
N PHE A 41 -7.35 -7.50 3.82
CA PHE A 41 -7.54 -8.90 4.14
C PHE A 41 -6.81 -9.23 5.44
N LEU A 42 -7.49 -9.93 6.35
CA LEU A 42 -6.94 -10.35 7.63
C LEU A 42 -6.90 -11.88 7.71
N LEU A 43 -5.77 -12.40 8.18
CA LEU A 43 -5.60 -13.80 8.58
C LEU A 43 -5.91 -13.90 10.08
N ARG A 44 -6.89 -14.71 10.45
CA ARG A 44 -7.26 -14.98 11.84
C ARG A 44 -7.23 -16.46 12.15
N ASP A 45 -6.97 -16.79 13.41
CA ASP A 45 -7.19 -18.14 13.94
C ASP A 45 -8.65 -18.34 14.40
N ASP A 46 -8.91 -19.54 14.94
CA ASP A 46 -10.22 -19.94 15.45
C ASP A 46 -10.67 -19.14 16.68
N GLN A 47 -9.75 -18.43 17.34
CA GLN A 47 -10.03 -17.56 18.49
C GLN A 47 -10.25 -16.10 18.04
N GLY A 48 -10.04 -15.79 16.76
CA GLY A 48 -10.19 -14.46 16.17
C GLY A 48 -8.94 -13.58 16.30
N GLU A 49 -7.82 -14.10 16.77
CA GLU A 49 -6.55 -13.38 16.84
C GLU A 49 -6.02 -13.08 15.43
N ILE A 50 -5.49 -11.88 15.20
CA ILE A 50 -4.93 -11.51 13.90
C ILE A 50 -3.49 -12.02 13.82
N LEU A 51 -3.27 -13.01 12.94
CA LEU A 51 -1.96 -13.63 12.70
C LEU A 51 -1.29 -13.13 11.41
N GLY A 52 -1.96 -12.23 10.69
CA GLY A 52 -1.43 -11.62 9.48
C GLY A 52 -2.47 -10.76 8.77
N GLY A 53 -2.03 -10.05 7.76
CA GLY A 53 -2.92 -9.28 6.91
C GLY A 53 -2.19 -8.50 5.83
N VAL A 54 -2.97 -7.93 4.93
CA VAL A 54 -2.52 -6.96 3.93
C VAL A 54 -3.56 -5.85 3.83
N GLN A 55 -3.10 -4.62 3.72
CA GLN A 55 -3.95 -3.47 3.43
C GLN A 55 -3.31 -2.54 2.40
N GLY A 56 -4.17 -1.80 1.71
CA GLY A 56 -3.80 -0.86 0.68
C GLY A 56 -5.01 -0.09 0.20
N ASN A 57 -4.85 0.66 -0.89
CA ASN A 57 -5.96 1.33 -1.55
C ASN A 57 -5.77 1.34 -3.06
N CYS A 58 -6.89 1.27 -3.78
CA CYS A 58 -6.94 1.55 -5.20
C CYS A 58 -7.30 3.03 -5.42
N ASP A 59 -6.77 3.61 -6.48
CA ASP A 59 -7.21 4.90 -7.01
C ASP A 59 -7.86 4.73 -8.40
N ASN A 60 -8.52 5.79 -8.85
CA ASN A 60 -9.21 5.84 -10.15
C ASN A 60 -8.24 5.95 -11.34
N TRP A 61 -6.93 5.98 -11.10
CA TRP A 61 -5.93 5.90 -12.17
C TRP A 61 -5.48 4.46 -12.42
N GLY A 62 -6.13 3.49 -11.77
CA GLY A 62 -5.87 2.07 -11.98
C GLY A 62 -4.64 1.56 -11.25
N TRP A 63 -4.25 2.20 -10.15
CA TRP A 63 -3.13 1.78 -9.31
C TRP A 63 -3.59 1.25 -7.96
N LEU A 64 -3.02 0.11 -7.56
CA LEU A 64 -3.03 -0.39 -6.20
C LEU A 64 -1.79 0.07 -5.45
N TRP A 65 -1.96 0.86 -4.40
CA TRP A 65 -0.94 1.06 -3.38
C TRP A 65 -1.06 0.00 -2.29
N ILE A 66 0.00 -0.76 -2.04
CA ILE A 66 0.07 -1.67 -0.87
C ILE A 66 0.81 -0.94 0.25
N ASP A 67 0.09 -0.67 1.33
CA ASP A 67 0.58 0.06 2.49
C ASP A 67 1.34 -0.87 3.44
N SER A 68 0.75 -2.01 3.79
CA SER A 68 1.38 -2.98 4.67
C SER A 68 0.96 -4.41 4.38
N LEU A 69 1.90 -5.33 4.59
CA LEU A 69 1.70 -6.77 4.53
C LEU A 69 2.53 -7.40 5.64
N TRP A 70 1.88 -8.22 6.46
CA TRP A 70 2.54 -8.87 7.58
C TRP A 70 1.95 -10.25 7.83
N VAL A 71 2.81 -11.16 8.28
CA VAL A 71 2.45 -12.50 8.76
C VAL A 71 3.27 -12.74 10.02
N SER A 72 2.61 -13.27 11.06
CA SER A 72 3.23 -13.65 12.32
C SER A 72 4.39 -14.61 12.08
N GLU A 73 5.43 -14.51 12.90
CA GLU A 73 6.68 -15.24 12.69
C GLU A 73 6.48 -16.76 12.68
N SER A 74 5.60 -17.27 13.56
CA SER A 74 5.25 -18.69 13.64
C SER A 74 4.62 -19.25 12.37
N LEU A 75 4.08 -18.38 11.51
CA LEU A 75 3.41 -18.75 10.26
C LEU A 75 4.23 -18.45 9.00
N ARG A 76 5.44 -17.90 9.15
CA ARG A 76 6.32 -17.62 8.00
C ARG A 76 6.83 -18.91 7.36
N GLY A 77 7.22 -18.82 6.08
CA GLY A 77 7.65 -19.97 5.28
C GLY A 77 6.51 -20.84 4.74
N GLN A 78 5.25 -20.59 5.14
CA GLN A 78 4.09 -21.37 4.70
C GLN A 78 3.38 -20.77 3.47
N GLY A 79 3.96 -19.76 2.82
CA GLY A 79 3.39 -19.11 1.64
C GLY A 79 2.22 -18.15 1.92
N LEU A 80 1.88 -17.88 3.18
CA LEU A 80 0.74 -17.02 3.55
C LEU A 80 0.91 -15.56 3.11
N GLY A 81 2.13 -15.02 3.17
CA GLY A 81 2.40 -13.66 2.66
C GLY A 81 2.15 -13.55 1.16
N LYS A 82 2.55 -14.56 0.39
CA LYS A 82 2.27 -14.65 -1.05
C LYS A 82 0.76 -14.74 -1.31
N LYS A 83 0.04 -15.56 -0.53
CA LYS A 83 -1.42 -15.69 -0.63
C LYS A 83 -2.12 -14.36 -0.37
N LEU A 84 -1.76 -13.65 0.71
CA LEU A 84 -2.32 -12.33 1.02
C LEU A 84 -2.05 -11.32 -0.09
N LEU A 85 -0.81 -11.27 -0.61
CA LEU A 85 -0.45 -10.39 -1.72
C LEU A 85 -1.33 -10.65 -2.96
N TYR A 86 -1.50 -11.90 -3.35
CA TYR A 86 -2.33 -12.24 -4.51
C TYR A 86 -3.81 -11.91 -4.29
N MET A 87 -4.33 -12.10 -3.08
CA MET A 87 -5.72 -11.74 -2.78
C MET A 87 -6.00 -10.24 -2.93
N ILE A 88 -5.07 -9.37 -2.51
CA ILE A 88 -5.24 -7.92 -2.70
C ILE A 88 -5.02 -7.50 -4.16
N GLU A 89 -4.06 -8.12 -4.86
CA GLU A 89 -3.84 -7.91 -6.30
C GLU A 89 -5.10 -8.30 -7.11
N ASP A 90 -5.68 -9.48 -6.86
CA ASP A 90 -6.89 -9.95 -7.54
C ASP A 90 -8.08 -9.03 -7.29
N LYS A 91 -8.22 -8.54 -6.05
CA LYS A 91 -9.28 -7.59 -5.71
C LYS A 91 -9.09 -6.25 -6.41
N ALA A 92 -7.85 -5.79 -6.57
CA ALA A 92 -7.54 -4.58 -7.32
C ALA A 92 -7.78 -4.75 -8.82
N ILE A 93 -7.43 -5.89 -9.41
CA ILE A 93 -7.74 -6.21 -10.82
C ILE A 93 -9.26 -6.15 -11.05
N ALA A 94 -10.06 -6.69 -10.11
CA ALA A 94 -11.52 -6.60 -10.17
C ALA A 94 -12.07 -5.16 -10.01
N LEU A 95 -11.25 -4.22 -9.54
CA LEU A 95 -11.51 -2.79 -9.50
C LEU A 95 -10.81 -2.04 -10.65
N GLU A 96 -10.48 -2.76 -11.74
CA GLU A 96 -9.87 -2.23 -12.96
C GLU A 96 -8.46 -1.65 -12.77
N CYS A 97 -7.78 -1.98 -11.65
CA CYS A 97 -6.37 -1.66 -11.51
C CYS A 97 -5.51 -2.49 -12.46
N THR A 98 -4.60 -1.81 -13.13
CA THR A 98 -3.64 -2.39 -14.08
C THR A 98 -2.23 -2.47 -13.49
N HIS A 99 -1.98 -1.80 -12.37
CA HIS A 99 -0.66 -1.74 -11.74
C HIS A 99 -0.77 -1.80 -10.23
N SER A 100 0.29 -2.29 -9.59
CA SER A 100 0.50 -2.20 -8.14
C SER A 100 1.85 -1.58 -7.85
N HIS A 101 1.95 -0.80 -6.77
CA HIS A 101 3.20 -0.30 -6.24
C HIS A 101 3.22 -0.31 -4.71
N LEU A 102 4.43 -0.35 -4.15
CA LEU A 102 4.68 -0.35 -2.71
C LEU A 102 6.08 0.16 -2.39
N THR A 103 6.37 0.39 -1.11
CA THR A 103 7.75 0.50 -0.63
C THR A 103 8.13 -0.61 0.33
N SER A 104 9.37 -1.07 0.25
CA SER A 104 9.94 -1.99 1.23
C SER A 104 11.41 -1.69 1.43
N PHE A 105 11.94 -1.96 2.62
CA PHE A 105 13.37 -1.85 2.85
C PHE A 105 14.12 -3.14 2.46
N THR A 106 15.41 -3.02 2.17
CA THR A 106 16.27 -4.17 1.85
C THR A 106 16.40 -5.16 3.00
N PHE A 107 16.37 -4.72 4.25
CA PHE A 107 16.33 -5.59 5.45
C PHE A 107 14.94 -6.14 5.78
N GLN A 108 13.90 -5.64 5.12
CA GLN A 108 12.54 -6.13 5.32
C GLN A 108 12.22 -7.22 4.30
N ALA A 109 11.69 -6.84 3.14
CA ALA A 109 11.04 -7.77 2.23
C ALA A 109 11.16 -7.34 0.75
N ALA A 110 12.13 -6.49 0.39
CA ALA A 110 12.31 -6.07 -1.00
C ALA A 110 12.48 -7.29 -1.95
N ASP A 111 13.28 -8.28 -1.55
CA ASP A 111 13.49 -9.50 -2.35
C ASP A 111 12.25 -10.39 -2.43
N PHE A 112 11.41 -10.40 -1.39
CA PHE A 112 10.13 -11.12 -1.41
C PHE A 112 9.24 -10.61 -2.54
N TYR A 113 9.09 -9.30 -2.69
CA TYR A 113 8.28 -8.71 -3.76
C TYR A 113 8.93 -8.90 -5.14
N LYS A 114 10.26 -8.77 -5.26
CA LYS A 114 10.99 -9.03 -6.50
C LYS A 114 10.72 -10.44 -7.03
N ASN A 115 10.76 -11.44 -6.14
CA ASN A 115 10.46 -12.83 -6.47
C ASN A 115 8.99 -13.06 -6.89
N LEU A 116 8.09 -12.11 -6.64
CA LEU A 116 6.67 -12.16 -7.00
C LEU A 116 6.32 -11.26 -8.20
N GLY A 117 7.35 -10.84 -8.95
CA GLY A 117 7.20 -10.11 -10.21
C GLY A 117 7.24 -8.58 -10.08
N TYR A 118 7.55 -8.05 -8.90
CA TYR A 118 7.79 -6.62 -8.76
C TYR A 118 9.19 -6.22 -9.25
N SER A 119 9.30 -5.04 -9.84
CA SER A 119 10.55 -4.41 -10.26
C SER A 119 10.81 -3.15 -9.43
N VAL A 120 12.08 -2.90 -9.09
CA VAL A 120 12.49 -1.67 -8.40
C VAL A 120 12.53 -0.53 -9.42
N PHE A 121 11.84 0.58 -9.13
CA PHE A 121 11.87 1.79 -9.96
C PHE A 121 12.48 3.00 -9.25
N GLY A 122 12.74 2.89 -7.95
CA GLY A 122 13.42 3.90 -7.15
C GLY A 122 14.08 3.28 -5.93
N GLU A 123 15.20 3.85 -5.52
CA GLU A 123 15.96 3.41 -4.37
C GLU A 123 16.48 4.64 -3.62
N LEU A 124 16.32 4.64 -2.29
CA LEU A 124 16.91 5.62 -1.39
C LEU A 124 17.89 4.88 -0.50
N GLU A 125 19.17 5.04 -0.84
CA GLU A 125 20.29 4.40 -0.17
C GLU A 125 20.55 4.98 1.22
N ASN A 126 21.20 4.18 2.07
CA ASN A 126 21.58 4.53 3.45
C ASN A 126 20.40 5.02 4.30
N TYR A 127 19.24 4.41 4.11
CA TYR A 127 18.05 4.64 4.91
C TYR A 127 17.52 3.31 5.49
N PRO A 128 17.90 2.94 6.73
CA PRO A 128 19.01 3.49 7.53
C PRO A 128 20.38 3.10 6.95
N LEU A 129 21.47 3.58 7.55
CA LEU A 129 22.85 3.30 7.10
C LEU A 129 23.06 1.80 6.78
N GLY A 130 23.58 1.49 5.59
CA GLY A 130 23.80 0.12 5.13
C GLY A 130 22.58 -0.57 4.52
N HIS A 131 21.43 0.10 4.46
CA HIS A 131 20.20 -0.39 3.88
C HIS A 131 19.55 0.65 2.97
N SER A 132 18.62 0.20 2.13
CA SER A 132 17.89 1.09 1.22
C SER A 132 16.39 0.93 1.39
N ARG A 133 15.65 2.02 1.20
CA ARG A 133 14.21 1.96 0.89
C ARG A 133 14.05 1.79 -0.61
N CYS A 134 13.39 0.74 -1.04
CA CYS A 134 13.06 0.47 -2.43
C CYS A 134 11.61 0.82 -2.70
N TRP A 135 11.34 1.47 -3.83
CA TRP A 135 10.02 1.61 -4.42
C TRP A 135 9.87 0.58 -5.53
N LEU A 136 8.82 -0.23 -5.42
CA LEU A 136 8.61 -1.37 -6.29
C LEU A 136 7.26 -1.24 -7.01
N LYS A 137 7.21 -1.68 -8.26
CA LYS A 137 5.98 -1.73 -9.06
C LYS A 137 5.83 -3.05 -9.80
N LYS A 138 4.60 -3.40 -10.13
CA LYS A 138 4.22 -4.59 -10.89
C LYS A 138 3.05 -4.26 -11.79
N GLU A 139 3.09 -4.77 -13.03
CA GLU A 139 1.91 -4.79 -13.90
C GLU A 139 0.98 -5.92 -13.44
N LEU A 140 -0.29 -5.59 -13.22
CA LEU A 140 -1.33 -6.53 -12.84
C LEU A 140 -1.96 -7.06 -14.12
N VAL A 141 -1.41 -8.14 -14.66
CA VAL A 141 -1.99 -8.83 -15.81
C VAL A 141 -3.10 -9.75 -15.35
N THR A 142 -4.27 -9.65 -15.97
CA THR A 142 -5.26 -10.72 -15.90
C THR A 142 -4.67 -11.90 -16.67
N LEU A 143 -4.38 -13.02 -16.01
CA LEU A 143 -4.20 -14.27 -16.75
C LEU A 143 -5.54 -14.55 -17.44
N SER A 144 -5.59 -14.33 -18.75
CA SER A 144 -6.69 -14.80 -19.58
C SER A 144 -6.67 -16.32 -19.46
N MET A 145 -7.59 -16.89 -18.69
CA MET A 145 -7.92 -18.30 -18.76
C MET A 145 -8.78 -18.55 -19.99
#